data_AF-A0A7V5P370-F1
#
_entry.id   AF-A0A7V5P370-F1
#
_cell.length_a   1.000
_cell.length_b   1.000
_cell.length_c   1.000
_cell.angle_alpha   90.00
_cell.angle_beta   90.00
_cell.angle_gamma   90.00
#
_symmetry.space_group_name_H-M   'P 1'
#
loop_
_entity.id
_entity.type
_entity.pdbx_description
1 polymer ?
#
loop_
_entity_poly.entity_id
_entity_poly.type
_entity_poly.pdbx_seq_one_letter_code
_entity_poly.pdbx_strand_id
1 'polypeptide(L)'
;MVSCRLTGREKIKYLIAMVALILNTTYCVDVPEIRVLEASNRPPVIDKSTVTPTSPVVKVDSTCKKDFSFTGVTELDIEDTLYVRWYVDYEYIKNYQKSSVIPSPAKKSITRGGDKFTLDLKNSILLNKSRGSLHTVEVIVSDRPFTADSTIPPPFKAIEEGGNYDYISWTVVQLEDCY
;
A
#
# COMPACT_ATOMS: atom_id res chain seq x y z
N MET A 1 17.59 -16.25 -61.43
CA MET A 1 17.29 -15.63 -62.73
C MET A 1 16.69 -16.68 -63.63
N VAL A 2 15.38 -16.63 -63.91
CA VAL A 2 14.79 -17.35 -65.05
C VAL A 2 13.74 -16.42 -65.66
N SER A 3 13.98 -16.10 -66.94
CA SER A 3 13.13 -15.29 -67.82
C SER A 3 12.20 -16.21 -68.59
N CYS A 4 10.93 -15.86 -68.74
CA CYS A 4 10.02 -16.49 -69.69
C CYS A 4 9.18 -15.41 -70.40
N ARG A 5 9.38 -15.29 -71.71
CA ARG A 5 8.58 -14.46 -72.63
C ARG A 5 7.21 -15.11 -72.85
N LEU A 6 6.18 -14.28 -72.86
CA LEU A 6 4.78 -14.64 -73.10
C LEU A 6 4.41 -14.34 -74.56
N THR A 7 3.94 -15.33 -75.30
CA THR A 7 3.32 -15.13 -76.61
C THR A 7 1.81 -14.93 -76.48
N GLY A 8 1.38 -13.74 -76.90
CA GLY A 8 0.24 -13.48 -77.79
C GLY A 8 -1.10 -14.15 -77.55
N ARG A 9 -2.04 -13.34 -77.05
CA ARG A 9 -3.50 -13.40 -77.29
C ARG A 9 -4.25 -14.59 -76.68
N GLU A 10 -4.46 -14.53 -75.36
CA GLU A 10 -5.73 -14.88 -74.68
C GLU A 10 -5.76 -14.27 -73.24
N LYS A 11 -5.30 -13.02 -73.11
CA LYS A 11 -4.97 -12.40 -71.80
C LYS A 11 -5.91 -11.28 -71.32
N ILE A 12 -7.09 -11.11 -71.90
CA ILE A 12 -7.94 -9.95 -71.55
C ILE A 12 -9.15 -10.33 -70.68
N LYS A 13 -9.57 -11.60 -70.62
CA LYS A 13 -10.70 -12.02 -69.76
C LYS A 13 -10.29 -12.61 -68.40
N TYR A 14 -9.07 -13.11 -68.25
CA TYR A 14 -8.55 -13.62 -66.97
C TYR A 14 -7.76 -12.58 -66.15
N LEU A 15 -7.36 -11.45 -66.76
CA LEU A 15 -6.59 -10.41 -66.06
C LEU A 15 -7.47 -9.57 -65.11
N ILE A 16 -8.77 -9.42 -65.42
CA ILE A 16 -9.69 -8.66 -64.55
C ILE A 16 -10.11 -9.50 -63.33
N ALA A 17 -10.26 -10.82 -63.48
CA ALA A 17 -10.63 -11.71 -62.38
C ALA A 17 -9.48 -11.97 -61.38
N MET A 18 -8.22 -11.94 -61.83
CA MET A 18 -7.05 -12.15 -60.95
C MET A 18 -6.56 -10.88 -60.25
N VAL A 19 -6.82 -9.68 -60.80
CA VAL A 19 -6.49 -8.42 -60.11
C VAL A 19 -7.49 -8.10 -58.99
N ALA A 20 -8.75 -8.52 -59.13
CA ALA A 20 -9.76 -8.37 -58.07
C ALA A 20 -9.51 -9.28 -56.85
N LEU A 21 -8.75 -10.38 -57.01
CA LEU A 21 -8.51 -11.33 -55.92
C LEU A 21 -7.23 -11.02 -55.10
N ILE A 22 -6.34 -10.16 -55.60
CA ILE A 22 -5.06 -9.83 -54.94
C ILE A 22 -5.12 -8.46 -54.23
N LEU A 23 -6.19 -7.67 -54.43
CA LEU A 23 -6.37 -6.36 -53.75
C LEU A 23 -7.15 -6.44 -52.43
N ASN A 24 -7.58 -7.62 -51.98
CA ASN A 24 -8.40 -7.79 -50.77
C ASN A 24 -7.72 -8.56 -49.63
N THR A 25 -6.38 -8.62 -49.62
CA THR A 25 -5.64 -9.19 -48.49
C THR A 25 -4.57 -8.25 -47.96
N THR A 26 -4.86 -6.95 -47.87
CA THR A 26 -4.32 -6.12 -46.80
C THR A 26 -5.32 -6.16 -45.65
N TYR A 27 -5.41 -7.32 -44.99
CA TYR A 27 -5.89 -7.35 -43.62
C TYR A 27 -4.80 -6.66 -42.81
N CYS A 28 -4.97 -5.37 -42.55
CA CYS A 28 -4.30 -4.74 -41.42
C CYS A 28 -4.72 -5.56 -40.21
N VAL A 29 -3.78 -6.32 -39.66
CA VAL A 29 -3.92 -6.83 -38.31
C VAL A 29 -3.88 -5.58 -37.44
N ASP A 30 -5.05 -5.09 -37.05
CA ASP A 30 -5.16 -4.14 -35.95
C ASP A 30 -4.56 -4.87 -34.76
N VAL A 31 -3.34 -4.48 -34.38
CA VAL A 31 -2.75 -4.97 -33.14
C VAL A 31 -3.68 -4.43 -32.06
N PRO A 32 -4.42 -5.29 -31.34
CA PRO A 32 -5.31 -4.80 -30.31
C PRO A 32 -4.45 -3.97 -29.36
N GLU A 33 -4.84 -2.72 -29.17
CA GLU A 33 -4.19 -1.84 -28.22
C GLU A 33 -4.15 -2.59 -26.89
N ILE A 34 -2.95 -2.97 -26.44
CA ILE A 34 -2.76 -3.58 -25.13
C ILE A 34 -3.12 -2.48 -24.16
N ARG A 35 -4.39 -2.46 -23.74
CA ARG A 35 -4.81 -1.68 -22.59
C ARG A 35 -4.05 -2.28 -21.43
N VAL A 36 -2.95 -1.63 -21.07
CA VAL A 36 -2.34 -1.80 -19.75
C VAL A 36 -3.47 -1.44 -18.82
N LEU A 37 -4.11 -2.45 -18.23
CA LEU A 37 -4.97 -2.25 -17.08
C LEU A 37 -4.15 -1.41 -16.13
N GLU A 38 -4.59 -0.17 -15.87
CA GLU A 38 -3.97 0.65 -14.84
C GLU A 38 -3.85 -0.25 -13.61
N ALA A 39 -2.63 -0.43 -13.13
CA ALA A 39 -2.39 -1.29 -11.99
C ALA A 39 -3.28 -0.76 -10.86
N SER A 40 -4.27 -1.55 -10.46
CA SER A 40 -5.12 -1.21 -9.32
C SER A 40 -4.20 -0.93 -8.14
N ASN A 41 -4.38 0.22 -7.48
CA ASN A 41 -3.64 0.56 -6.28
C ASN A 41 -3.83 -0.55 -5.23
N ARG A 42 -2.75 -1.06 -4.64
CA ARG A 42 -2.76 -2.20 -3.71
C ARG A 42 -2.39 -1.71 -2.32
N PRO A 43 -2.98 -2.32 -1.26
CA PRO A 43 -2.60 -1.99 0.10
C PRO A 43 -1.13 -2.36 0.39
N PRO A 44 -0.40 -1.52 1.14
CA PRO A 44 0.80 -1.99 1.83
C PRO A 44 0.40 -3.10 2.80
N VAL A 45 1.30 -4.06 3.07
CA VAL A 45 1.05 -5.18 3.98
C VAL A 45 2.16 -5.26 5.01
N ILE A 46 1.84 -5.09 6.29
CA ILE A 46 2.80 -5.20 7.37
C ILE A 46 3.15 -6.68 7.57
N ASP A 47 4.44 -7.00 7.54
CA ASP A 47 4.89 -8.37 7.81
C ASP A 47 4.77 -8.67 9.30
N LYS A 48 3.71 -9.41 9.66
CA LYS A 48 3.38 -9.81 11.03
C LYS A 48 4.49 -10.60 11.73
N SER A 49 5.40 -11.24 10.99
CA SER A 49 6.54 -11.95 11.57
C SER A 49 7.63 -11.00 12.10
N THR A 50 7.62 -9.75 11.65
CA THR A 50 8.60 -8.71 12.05
C THR A 50 8.12 -7.82 13.20
N VAL A 51 6.94 -8.12 13.74
CA VAL A 51 6.22 -7.25 14.66
C VAL A 51 6.60 -7.54 16.10
N THR A 52 6.88 -6.49 16.85
CA THR A 52 7.18 -6.54 18.27
C THR A 52 6.25 -5.58 19.02
N PRO A 53 5.60 -5.99 20.12
CA PRO A 53 5.49 -7.36 20.61
C PRO A 53 4.68 -8.26 19.67
N THR A 54 4.94 -9.56 19.66
CA THR A 54 4.18 -10.53 18.86
C THR A 54 2.81 -10.86 19.45
N SER A 55 2.67 -10.74 20.78
CA SER A 55 1.39 -10.95 21.46
C SER A 55 0.50 -9.71 21.31
N PRO A 56 -0.78 -9.86 20.92
CA PRO A 56 -1.71 -8.73 20.83
C PRO A 56 -2.05 -8.16 22.22
N VAL A 57 -1.89 -8.93 23.29
CA VAL A 57 -2.03 -8.43 24.66
C VAL A 57 -0.64 -8.25 25.26
N VAL A 58 -0.36 -7.03 25.70
CA VAL A 58 0.95 -6.60 26.18
C VAL A 58 0.82 -6.10 27.60
N LYS A 59 1.64 -6.63 28.51
CA LYS A 59 1.69 -6.15 29.88
C LYS A 59 2.82 -5.14 30.04
N VAL A 60 2.54 -4.03 30.73
CA VAL A 60 3.52 -3.01 31.10
C VAL A 60 3.77 -3.12 32.60
N ASP A 61 5.03 -3.33 32.94
CA ASP A 61 5.50 -3.50 34.31
C ASP A 61 5.85 -2.15 34.96
N SER A 62 6.60 -2.18 36.06
CA SER A 62 7.02 -1.01 36.83
C SER A 62 7.89 -0.02 36.06
N THR A 63 8.37 -0.34 34.87
CA THR A 63 9.08 0.63 34.01
C THR A 63 8.13 1.67 33.42
N CYS A 64 6.82 1.38 33.38
CA CYS A 64 5.81 2.21 32.73
C CYS A 64 6.09 2.50 31.25
N LYS A 65 6.98 1.72 30.62
CA LYS A 65 7.38 1.89 29.23
C LYS A 65 7.22 0.61 28.44
N LYS A 66 6.90 0.74 27.16
CA LYS A 66 6.86 -0.40 26.24
C LYS A 66 7.18 -0.01 24.82
N ASP A 67 8.07 -0.77 24.20
CA ASP A 67 8.42 -0.60 22.79
C ASP A 67 7.53 -1.45 21.89
N PHE A 68 7.15 -0.83 20.77
CA PHE A 68 6.40 -1.40 19.67
C PHE A 68 7.16 -1.15 18.37
N SER A 69 7.18 -2.11 17.47
CA SER A 69 7.82 -1.96 16.17
C SER A 69 7.32 -2.98 15.15
N PHE A 70 7.60 -2.69 13.90
CA PHE A 70 7.61 -3.64 12.79
C PHE A 70 8.86 -3.31 11.96
N THR A 71 9.43 -4.28 11.25
CA THR A 71 10.64 -4.03 10.44
C THR A 71 10.47 -4.33 8.96
N GLY A 72 9.34 -4.94 8.57
CA GLY A 72 9.01 -5.24 7.19
C GLY A 72 7.61 -4.79 6.80
N VAL A 73 7.52 -4.12 5.64
CA VAL A 73 6.27 -3.87 4.92
C VAL A 73 6.44 -4.35 3.48
N THR A 74 5.49 -5.13 2.99
CA THR A 74 5.40 -5.49 1.57
C THR A 74 4.57 -4.44 0.86
N GLU A 75 5.13 -3.82 -0.17
CA GLU A 75 4.49 -2.83 -1.03
C GLU A 75 4.73 -3.22 -2.50
N LEU A 76 3.64 -3.47 -3.22
CA LEU A 76 3.69 -3.89 -4.62
C LEU A 76 3.70 -2.68 -5.58
N ASP A 77 3.22 -1.53 -5.12
CA ASP A 77 3.29 -0.24 -5.77
C ASP A 77 4.59 0.46 -5.35
N ILE A 78 5.68 -0.05 -5.92
CA ILE A 78 7.07 0.25 -5.52
C ILE A 78 7.48 1.74 -5.61
N GLU A 79 6.73 2.56 -6.34
CA GLU A 79 6.98 4.00 -6.48
C GLU A 79 6.31 4.82 -5.36
N ASP A 80 5.38 4.21 -4.60
CA ASP A 80 4.64 4.93 -3.57
C ASP A 80 5.52 5.30 -2.38
N THR A 81 5.10 6.32 -1.64
CA THR A 81 5.68 6.66 -0.35
C THR A 81 4.73 6.19 0.73
N LEU A 82 5.21 5.44 1.72
CA LEU A 82 4.34 4.96 2.78
C LEU A 82 4.30 5.94 3.95
N TYR A 83 3.11 6.16 4.49
CA TYR A 83 2.86 7.02 5.63
C TYR A 83 2.51 6.15 6.83
N VAL A 84 3.15 6.41 7.96
CA VAL A 84 2.95 5.65 9.20
C VAL A 84 2.40 6.58 10.28
N ARG A 85 1.34 6.16 10.97
CA ARG A 85 0.83 6.84 12.17
C ARG A 85 0.62 5.86 13.31
N TRP A 86 1.10 6.25 14.48
CA TRP A 86 0.91 5.55 15.75
C TRP A 86 -0.16 6.26 16.59
N TYR A 87 -1.10 5.51 17.14
CA TYR A 87 -2.21 5.98 17.94
C TYR A 87 -2.18 5.33 19.32
N VAL A 88 -2.63 6.08 20.33
CA VAL A 88 -2.90 5.55 21.67
C VAL A 88 -4.25 6.08 22.13
N ASP A 89 -5.18 5.20 22.48
CA ASP A 89 -6.55 5.47 22.99
C ASP A 89 -7.44 6.43 22.18
N TYR A 90 -6.99 6.85 21.00
CA TYR A 90 -7.69 7.74 20.06
C TYR A 90 -8.33 8.99 20.69
N GLU A 91 -7.77 9.54 21.77
CA GLU A 91 -8.33 10.69 22.48
C GLU A 91 -8.46 11.93 21.58
N TYR A 92 -9.49 12.76 21.82
CA TYR A 92 -10.05 13.79 20.93
C TYR A 92 -9.13 14.95 20.52
N ILE A 93 -7.95 15.14 21.12
CA ILE A 93 -7.10 16.31 20.88
C ILE A 93 -5.72 15.84 20.40
N LYS A 94 -5.55 15.74 19.07
CA LYS A 94 -4.38 15.19 18.36
C LYS A 94 -4.17 13.69 18.63
N ASN A 95 -4.96 12.89 17.93
CA ASN A 95 -5.18 11.48 18.24
C ASN A 95 -4.01 10.55 17.89
N TYR A 96 -2.97 11.02 17.18
CA TYR A 96 -1.77 10.24 16.87
C TYR A 96 -0.56 10.72 17.71
N GLN A 97 0.19 9.77 18.24
CA GLN A 97 1.37 10.01 19.07
C GLN A 97 2.63 10.23 18.23
N LYS A 98 2.68 9.65 17.04
CA LYS A 98 3.83 9.75 16.14
C LYS A 98 3.38 9.61 14.70
N SER A 99 3.97 10.39 13.81
CA SER A 99 3.86 10.24 12.35
C SER A 99 5.24 10.12 11.73
N SER A 100 5.40 9.23 10.76
CA SER A 100 6.64 9.06 10.01
C SER A 100 6.34 8.65 8.57
N VAL A 101 7.38 8.57 7.75
CA VAL A 101 7.30 8.20 6.33
C VAL A 101 8.36 7.15 6.04
N ILE A 102 8.00 6.12 5.28
CA ILE A 102 8.92 5.13 4.71
C ILE A 102 9.03 5.45 3.21
N PRO A 103 10.15 6.06 2.77
CA PRO A 103 10.30 6.49 1.39
C PRO A 103 10.32 5.29 0.41
N SER A 104 10.05 5.56 -0.87
CA SER A 104 10.26 4.57 -1.91
C SER A 104 11.73 4.12 -1.95
N PRO A 105 12.00 2.81 -2.07
CA PRO A 105 13.36 2.31 -2.08
C PRO A 105 14.06 2.66 -3.40
N ALA A 106 15.33 3.06 -3.35
CA ALA A 106 16.11 3.37 -4.55
C ALA A 106 16.30 2.17 -5.50
N LYS A 107 16.15 0.95 -4.97
CA LYS A 107 16.07 -0.30 -5.74
C LYS A 107 14.62 -0.75 -5.70
N LYS A 108 14.07 -1.18 -6.85
CA LYS A 108 12.71 -1.72 -7.00
C LYS A 108 12.49 -2.96 -6.14
N SER A 109 12.29 -2.75 -4.84
CA SER A 109 12.09 -3.76 -3.81
C SER A 109 10.67 -3.68 -3.32
N ILE A 110 10.00 -4.82 -3.28
CA ILE A 110 8.67 -4.92 -2.70
C ILE A 110 8.71 -4.93 -1.17
N THR A 111 9.84 -5.27 -0.55
CA THR A 111 10.00 -5.20 0.90
C THR A 111 10.65 -3.89 1.28
N ARG A 112 10.04 -3.19 2.22
CA ARG A 112 10.46 -1.91 2.78
C ARG A 112 10.77 -2.06 4.28
N GLY A 113 11.46 -1.08 4.83
CA GLY A 113 11.73 -1.03 6.28
C GLY A 113 10.45 -0.87 7.09
N GLY A 114 10.59 -0.63 8.40
CA GLY A 114 9.46 -0.38 9.27
C GLY A 114 9.70 0.77 10.23
N ASP A 115 8.84 0.88 11.23
CA ASP A 115 8.88 1.96 12.21
C ASP A 115 8.79 1.43 13.64
N LYS A 116 9.14 2.27 14.61
CA LYS A 116 9.10 1.97 16.04
C LYS A 116 8.47 3.09 16.87
N PHE A 117 7.83 2.72 17.97
CA PHE A 117 7.20 3.63 18.92
C PHE A 117 7.40 3.13 20.34
N THR A 118 7.67 4.03 21.26
CA THR A 118 7.76 3.73 22.69
C THR A 118 6.58 4.39 23.39
N LEU A 119 5.70 3.56 23.96
CA LEU A 119 4.69 4.03 24.90
C LEU A 119 5.39 4.34 26.23
N ASP A 120 5.30 5.58 26.69
CA ASP A 120 5.77 6.01 28.00
C ASP A 120 4.57 6.49 28.82
N LEU A 121 3.96 5.58 29.59
CA LEU A 121 2.73 5.87 30.33
C LEU A 121 2.95 6.99 31.35
N LYS A 122 4.13 7.04 31.97
CA LYS A 122 4.48 8.07 32.97
C LYS A 122 4.42 9.46 32.35
N ASN A 123 5.09 9.65 31.23
CA ASN A 123 5.16 10.96 30.55
C ASN A 123 4.04 11.19 29.52
N SER A 124 3.10 10.25 29.37
CA SER A 124 1.98 10.39 28.43
C SER A 124 0.94 11.42 28.90
N ILE A 125 0.10 11.88 27.97
CA ILE A 125 -1.07 12.70 28.28
C ILE A 125 -2.31 11.88 28.70
N LEU A 126 -2.19 10.54 28.72
CA LEU A 126 -3.31 9.64 28.99
C LEU A 126 -3.90 9.90 30.37
N LEU A 127 -5.23 9.95 30.46
CA LEU A 127 -5.93 10.26 31.71
C LEU A 127 -5.86 9.11 32.72
N ASN A 128 -5.99 7.87 32.26
CA ASN A 128 -6.02 6.70 33.14
C ASN A 128 -4.66 6.00 33.20
N LYS A 129 -3.86 6.32 34.20
CA LYS A 129 -2.55 5.68 34.45
C LYS A 129 -2.55 4.85 35.72
N SER A 130 -3.70 4.30 36.10
CA SER A 130 -3.83 3.43 37.26
C SER A 130 -3.52 1.98 36.89
N ARG A 131 -3.09 1.20 37.86
CA ARG A 131 -3.00 -0.26 37.77
C ARG A 131 -4.31 -0.85 37.28
N GLY A 132 -4.22 -1.76 36.31
CA GLY A 132 -5.36 -2.41 35.68
C GLY A 132 -6.00 -1.60 34.55
N SER A 133 -5.50 -0.39 34.24
CA SER A 133 -5.93 0.34 33.06
C SER A 133 -5.63 -0.48 31.78
N LEU A 134 -6.49 -0.27 30.79
CA LEU A 134 -6.36 -0.82 29.47
C LEU A 134 -6.15 0.31 28.49
N HIS A 135 -5.11 0.19 27.67
CA HIS A 135 -4.83 1.12 26.59
C HIS A 135 -4.79 0.37 25.26
N THR A 136 -5.12 1.04 24.17
CA THR A 136 -4.95 0.52 22.81
C THR A 136 -3.81 1.25 22.13
N VAL A 137 -2.81 0.52 21.65
CA VAL A 137 -1.77 1.05 20.76
C VAL A 137 -2.07 0.54 19.36
N GLU A 138 -2.23 1.42 18.38
CA GLU A 138 -2.41 1.04 16.97
C GLU A 138 -1.34 1.70 16.11
N VAL A 139 -0.85 0.98 15.11
CA VAL A 139 -0.10 1.55 14.00
C VAL A 139 -0.83 1.30 12.70
N ILE A 140 -0.89 2.33 11.85
CA ILE A 140 -1.43 2.25 10.50
C ILE A 140 -0.32 2.61 9.52
N VAL A 141 -0.17 1.81 8.47
CA VAL A 141 0.69 2.08 7.32
C VAL A 141 -0.20 2.27 6.10
N SER A 142 -0.07 3.41 5.44
CA SER A 142 -0.91 3.83 4.30
C SER A 142 -0.04 4.17 3.10
N ASP A 143 -0.51 3.90 1.90
CA ASP A 143 0.11 4.31 0.62
C ASP A 143 -0.16 5.79 0.27
N ARG A 144 -1.09 6.43 0.99
CA ARG A 144 -1.44 7.84 0.83
C ARG A 144 -1.32 8.64 2.13
N PRO A 145 -1.15 9.96 2.03
CA PRO A 145 -1.18 10.84 3.19
C PRO A 145 -2.46 10.69 3.98
N PHE A 146 -2.34 10.88 5.29
CA PHE A 146 -3.49 10.94 6.16
C PHE A 146 -3.98 12.39 6.29
N THR A 147 -5.28 12.59 6.10
CA THR A 147 -5.96 13.89 6.21
C THR A 147 -6.75 13.97 7.51
N ALA A 148 -7.15 15.19 7.88
CA ALA A 148 -8.12 15.39 8.95
C ALA A 148 -9.52 15.40 8.34
N ASP A 149 -10.39 14.51 8.80
CA ASP A 149 -11.78 14.43 8.37
C ASP A 149 -12.71 14.31 9.58
N SER A 150 -13.42 15.39 9.92
CA SER A 150 -14.37 15.39 11.04
C SER A 150 -15.57 14.47 10.86
N THR A 151 -15.82 13.97 9.64
CA THR A 151 -16.92 13.05 9.35
C THR A 151 -16.56 11.59 9.64
N ILE A 152 -15.27 11.28 9.74
CA ILE A 152 -14.75 9.94 10.01
C ILE A 152 -14.02 9.96 11.37
N PRO A 153 -14.65 9.50 12.47
CA PRO A 153 -13.97 9.39 13.75
C PRO A 153 -12.99 8.19 13.77
N PRO A 154 -11.78 8.35 14.34
CA PRO A 154 -11.19 9.59 14.82
C PRO A 154 -10.71 10.49 13.65
N PRO A 155 -10.90 11.82 13.72
CA PRO A 155 -10.70 12.69 12.57
C PRO A 155 -9.32 12.62 11.91
N PHE A 156 -8.28 12.30 12.68
CA PHE A 156 -6.91 12.20 12.19
C PHE A 156 -6.53 10.81 11.67
N LYS A 157 -7.49 9.90 11.47
CA LYS A 157 -7.27 8.56 10.89
C LYS A 157 -7.66 8.48 9.41
N ALA A 158 -8.36 9.48 8.88
CA ALA A 158 -8.73 9.50 7.47
C ALA A 158 -7.48 9.51 6.56
N ILE A 159 -7.61 8.84 5.42
CA ILE A 159 -6.60 8.71 4.38
C ILE A 159 -7.16 9.37 3.13
N GLU A 160 -6.30 10.01 2.33
CA GLU A 160 -6.71 10.61 1.06
C GLU A 160 -7.44 9.60 0.15
N GLU A 161 -8.34 10.12 -0.69
CA GLU A 161 -9.14 9.31 -1.60
C GLU A 161 -8.28 8.37 -2.46
N GLY A 162 -8.71 7.11 -2.58
CA GLY A 162 -7.98 6.08 -3.31
C GLY A 162 -6.82 5.46 -2.54
N GLY A 163 -6.56 5.89 -1.30
CA GLY A 163 -5.55 5.29 -0.44
C GLY A 163 -5.99 3.97 0.18
N ASN A 164 -5.05 3.05 0.28
CA ASN A 164 -5.17 1.78 0.96
C ASN A 164 -4.21 1.71 2.16
N TYR A 165 -4.50 0.83 3.10
CA TYR A 165 -3.69 0.70 4.31
C TYR A 165 -3.75 -0.70 4.91
N ASP A 166 -2.78 -0.97 5.78
CA ASP A 166 -2.79 -2.09 6.72
C ASP A 166 -2.45 -1.59 8.13
N TYR A 167 -2.82 -2.35 9.15
CA TYR A 167 -2.69 -1.92 10.53
C TYR A 167 -2.42 -3.07 11.51
N ILE A 168 -1.84 -2.71 12.65
CA ILE A 168 -1.64 -3.61 13.79
C ILE A 168 -2.05 -2.90 15.05
N SER A 169 -2.72 -3.62 15.94
CA SER A 169 -3.17 -3.10 17.23
C SER A 169 -2.78 -4.02 18.38
N TRP A 170 -2.45 -3.42 19.52
CA TRP A 170 -2.19 -4.10 20.78
C TRP A 170 -3.09 -3.57 21.88
N THR A 171 -3.56 -4.46 22.73
CA THR A 171 -4.15 -4.12 24.03
C THR A 171 -3.05 -4.13 25.08
N VAL A 172 -2.85 -3.00 25.72
CA VAL A 172 -1.85 -2.79 26.75
C VAL A 172 -2.52 -2.82 28.12
N VAL A 173 -2.08 -3.74 28.97
CA VAL A 173 -2.53 -3.89 30.36
C VAL A 173 -1.48 -3.32 31.28
N GLN A 174 -1.85 -2.30 32.05
CA GLN A 174 -0.97 -1.70 33.03
C GLN A 174 -0.96 -2.52 34.33
N LEU A 175 0.22 -2.95 34.79
CA LEU A 175 0.34 -3.78 36.00
C LEU A 175 0.58 -2.99 37.29
N GLU A 176 1.09 -1.77 37.18
CA GLU A 176 1.47 -0.89 38.30
C GLU A 176 1.02 0.54 38.01
N ASP A 177 0.83 1.38 39.02
CA ASP A 177 0.49 2.79 38.82
C ASP A 177 1.66 3.58 38.18
N CYS A 178 1.36 4.49 37.25
CA CYS A 178 2.35 5.21 36.44
C CYS A 178 2.19 6.74 36.53
N TYR A 179 2.06 7.26 37.76
CA TYR A 179 1.97 8.70 38.06
C TYR A 179 3.34 9.34 38.36
#